data_AF-A0A963RNI2-F1
#
_entry.id   AF-A0A963RNI2-F1
#
_cell.length_a   1.000
_cell.length_b   1.000
_cell.length_c   1.000
_cell.angle_alpha   90.00
_cell.angle_beta   90.00
_cell.angle_gamma   90.00
#
_symmetry.space_group_name_H-M   'P 1'
#
loop_
_entity.id
_entity.type
_entity.pdbx_description
1 polymer ?
#
loop_
_entity_poly.entity_id
_entity_poly.type
_entity_poly.pdbx_seq_one_letter_code
_entity_poly.pdbx_strand_id
1 'polypeptide(L)'
;LEFLLLAPECIAYQRRTGEEALAVTLEESWELKREQLPAQIFNATLGGSEYRAFWRTGAPAADYPAATGSALITTLEELNGHARRWLQGDFTADNQGVELLLGKIAGGDGGTLLRALAAQAGALAAADRILVARMAGGPLCGPGRRPPAADILDNVVRRFFIGAIQPRAAALNRRYHELLPPVTELERLLDPALPAAYRAWRRQRDAQFAMLAEAPRRHVQTLLAIQEPCNRSAPGGR
;
A
#
# COMPACT_ATOMS: atom_id res chain seq x y z
N LEU A 1 -24.05 -15.43 -2.24
CA LEU A 1 -23.87 -15.90 -0.85
C LEU A 1 -25.13 -16.57 -0.33
N GLU A 2 -26.32 -15.97 -0.54
CA GLU A 2 -27.61 -16.54 -0.11
C GLU A 2 -27.84 -18.01 -0.49
N PHE A 3 -27.55 -18.42 -1.74
CA PHE A 3 -27.63 -19.84 -2.11
C PHE A 3 -26.74 -20.74 -1.25
N LEU A 4 -25.50 -20.32 -0.96
CA LEU A 4 -24.57 -21.11 -0.13
C LEU A 4 -25.07 -21.23 1.31
N LEU A 5 -25.78 -20.21 1.81
CA LEU A 5 -26.40 -20.19 3.13
C LEU A 5 -27.60 -21.14 3.22
N LEU A 6 -28.48 -21.12 2.23
CA LEU A 6 -29.77 -21.83 2.28
C LEU A 6 -29.73 -23.27 1.76
N ALA A 7 -28.78 -23.60 0.88
CA ALA A 7 -28.74 -24.90 0.22
C ALA A 7 -28.65 -26.10 1.18
N PRO A 8 -27.89 -26.10 2.30
CA PRO A 8 -27.82 -27.27 3.19
C PRO A 8 -29.18 -27.69 3.76
N GLU A 9 -30.00 -26.74 4.21
CA GLU A 9 -31.35 -27.03 4.71
C GLU A 9 -32.29 -27.48 3.59
N CYS A 10 -32.17 -26.88 2.41
CA CYS A 10 -32.92 -27.27 1.22
C CYS A 10 -32.59 -28.71 0.78
N ILE A 11 -31.31 -29.08 0.71
CA ILE A 11 -30.85 -30.44 0.39
C ILE A 11 -31.43 -31.44 1.40
N ALA A 12 -31.34 -31.13 2.71
CA ALA A 12 -31.89 -31.98 3.76
C ALA A 12 -33.42 -32.13 3.64
N TYR A 13 -34.13 -31.07 3.24
CA TYR A 13 -35.56 -31.13 2.98
C TYR A 13 -35.89 -32.05 1.80
N GLN A 14 -35.21 -31.90 0.66
CA GLN A 14 -35.48 -32.72 -0.53
C GLN A 14 -35.22 -34.21 -0.29
N ARG A 15 -34.17 -34.55 0.47
CA ARG A 15 -33.91 -35.95 0.87
C ARG A 15 -35.06 -36.53 1.71
N ARG A 16 -35.62 -35.73 2.64
CA ARG A 16 -36.76 -36.18 3.47
C ARG A 16 -38.05 -36.37 2.69
N THR A 17 -38.25 -35.63 1.60
CA THR A 17 -39.43 -35.73 0.74
C THR A 17 -39.28 -36.76 -0.38
N GLY A 18 -38.14 -37.46 -0.45
CA GLY A 18 -37.88 -38.52 -1.44
C GLY A 18 -37.35 -38.01 -2.78
N GLU A 19 -37.02 -36.72 -2.89
CA GLU A 19 -36.52 -36.07 -4.12
C GLU A 19 -34.99 -36.20 -4.23
N GLU A 20 -34.48 -37.45 -4.22
CA GLU A 20 -33.03 -37.73 -4.11
C GLU A 20 -32.22 -37.14 -5.28
N ALA A 21 -32.73 -37.27 -6.51
CA ALA A 21 -32.02 -36.74 -7.69
C ALA A 21 -31.84 -35.22 -7.63
N LEU A 22 -32.82 -34.49 -7.09
CA LEU A 22 -32.75 -33.06 -6.90
C LEU A 22 -31.82 -32.69 -5.74
N ALA A 23 -31.84 -33.44 -4.64
CA ALA A 23 -30.91 -33.25 -3.53
C ALA A 23 -29.45 -33.38 -3.97
N VAL A 24 -29.13 -34.40 -4.77
CA VAL A 24 -27.79 -34.60 -5.35
C VAL A 24 -27.39 -33.42 -6.24
N THR A 25 -28.28 -32.98 -7.13
CA THR A 25 -28.01 -31.83 -8.01
C THR A 25 -27.73 -30.54 -7.22
N LEU A 26 -28.48 -30.31 -6.13
CA LEU A 26 -28.28 -29.17 -5.24
C LEU A 26 -26.95 -29.25 -4.48
N GLU A 27 -26.56 -30.44 -4.03
CA GLU A 27 -25.28 -30.69 -3.35
C GLU A 27 -24.10 -30.45 -4.28
N GLU A 28 -24.12 -30.98 -5.50
CA GLU A 28 -23.11 -30.71 -6.53
C GLU A 28 -23.00 -29.21 -6.85
N SER A 29 -24.15 -28.53 -6.98
CA SER A 29 -24.20 -27.09 -7.23
C SER A 29 -23.65 -26.26 -6.06
N TRP A 30 -23.86 -26.73 -4.82
CA TRP A 30 -23.36 -26.10 -3.61
C TRP A 30 -21.85 -26.24 -3.50
N GLU A 31 -21.33 -27.45 -3.71
CA GLU A 31 -19.89 -27.71 -3.76
C GLU A 31 -19.21 -26.85 -4.82
N LEU A 32 -19.74 -26.84 -6.05
CA LEU A 32 -19.21 -26.03 -7.15
C LEU A 32 -19.18 -24.52 -6.80
N LYS A 33 -20.25 -23.98 -6.21
CA LYS A 33 -20.29 -22.57 -5.82
C LYS A 33 -19.35 -22.26 -4.66
N ARG A 34 -19.12 -23.21 -3.75
CA ARG A 34 -18.15 -23.07 -2.65
C ARG A 34 -16.73 -23.01 -3.21
N GLU A 35 -16.40 -23.87 -4.19
CA GLU A 35 -15.13 -23.85 -4.90
C GLU A 35 -14.90 -22.54 -5.68
N GLN A 36 -15.96 -21.99 -6.30
CA GLN A 36 -15.89 -20.74 -7.06
C GLN A 36 -15.85 -19.49 -6.17
N LEU A 37 -16.20 -19.59 -4.89
CA LEU A 37 -16.39 -18.45 -4.00
C LEU A 37 -15.17 -17.51 -3.94
N PRO A 38 -13.91 -17.98 -3.81
CA PRO A 38 -12.76 -17.08 -3.78
C PRO A 38 -12.63 -16.22 -5.05
N ALA A 39 -12.92 -16.79 -6.22
CA ALA A 39 -12.89 -16.05 -7.49
C ALA A 39 -14.03 -15.03 -7.58
N GLN A 40 -15.20 -15.35 -7.04
CA GLN A 40 -16.32 -14.40 -6.98
C GLN A 40 -16.03 -13.24 -6.03
N ILE A 41 -15.42 -13.50 -4.87
CA ILE A 41 -14.98 -12.44 -3.94
C ILE A 41 -13.93 -11.56 -4.62
N PHE A 42 -12.97 -12.15 -5.34
CA PHE A 42 -12.00 -11.39 -6.12
C PHE A 42 -12.70 -10.45 -7.12
N ASN A 43 -13.62 -10.97 -7.94
CA ASN A 43 -14.31 -10.17 -8.95
C ASN A 43 -15.12 -9.02 -8.34
N ALA A 44 -15.78 -9.26 -7.20
CA ALA A 44 -16.56 -8.26 -6.49
C ALA A 44 -15.72 -7.24 -5.71
N THR A 45 -14.42 -7.49 -5.51
CA THR A 45 -13.55 -6.62 -4.70
C THR A 45 -12.35 -6.14 -5.51
N LEU A 46 -11.24 -6.87 -5.51
CA LEU A 46 -9.97 -6.53 -6.15
C LEU A 46 -10.08 -6.40 -7.69
N GLY A 47 -11.00 -7.12 -8.31
CA GLY A 47 -11.34 -7.02 -9.73
C GLY A 47 -12.33 -5.91 -10.06
N GLY A 48 -12.97 -5.33 -9.04
CA GLY A 48 -14.05 -4.35 -9.15
C GLY A 48 -13.60 -2.97 -9.60
N SER A 49 -14.58 -2.12 -9.91
CA SER A 49 -14.35 -0.76 -10.40
C SER A 49 -13.87 0.19 -9.29
N GLU A 50 -14.32 -0.10 -8.07
CA GLU A 50 -14.06 0.63 -6.84
C GLU A 50 -12.60 0.45 -6.44
N TYR A 51 -12.10 -0.78 -6.46
CA TYR A 51 -10.69 -1.04 -6.20
C TYR A 51 -9.78 -0.47 -7.31
N ARG A 52 -10.23 -0.45 -8.56
CA ARG A 52 -9.51 0.26 -9.63
C ARG A 52 -9.49 1.77 -9.39
N ALA A 53 -10.58 2.36 -8.90
CA ALA A 53 -10.67 3.78 -8.58
C ALA A 53 -9.74 4.15 -7.43
N PHE A 54 -9.65 3.32 -6.39
CA PHE A 54 -8.70 3.45 -5.28
C PHE A 54 -7.24 3.58 -5.75
N TRP A 55 -6.86 2.82 -6.78
CA TRP A 55 -5.52 2.85 -7.36
C TRP A 55 -5.31 3.90 -8.45
N ARG A 56 -6.38 4.60 -8.86
CA ARG A 56 -6.27 5.66 -9.87
C ARG A 56 -5.47 6.83 -9.31
N THR A 57 -4.53 7.35 -10.09
CA THR A 57 -3.65 8.42 -9.66
C THR A 57 -4.37 9.77 -9.65
N GLY A 58 -4.69 10.28 -8.45
CA GLY A 58 -5.15 11.65 -8.23
C GLY A 58 -3.98 12.63 -8.11
N ALA A 59 -4.26 13.94 -8.20
CA ALA A 59 -3.30 14.95 -7.71
C ALA A 59 -3.43 15.02 -6.17
N PRO A 60 -2.34 14.80 -5.41
CA PRO A 60 -2.41 14.96 -3.96
C PRO A 60 -2.76 16.41 -3.61
N ALA A 61 -3.60 16.60 -2.60
CA ALA A 61 -3.83 17.90 -1.99
C ALA A 61 -2.50 18.47 -1.43
N ALA A 62 -2.44 19.79 -1.25
CA ALA A 62 -1.20 20.47 -0.83
C ALA A 62 -0.67 19.96 0.52
N ASP A 63 -1.58 19.65 1.43
CA ASP A 63 -1.35 19.16 2.79
C ASP A 63 -1.27 17.63 2.90
N TYR A 64 -1.38 16.89 1.79
CA TYR A 64 -1.28 15.43 1.80
C TYR A 64 0.09 14.95 2.32
N PRO A 65 0.16 13.93 3.20
CA PRO A 65 -0.94 13.06 3.65
C PRO A 65 -1.58 13.46 4.98
N ALA A 66 -1.44 14.69 5.48
CA ALA A 66 -1.90 15.06 6.83
C ALA A 66 -3.42 14.93 7.02
N ALA A 67 -4.20 15.09 5.95
CA ALA A 67 -5.65 14.97 5.96
C ALA A 67 -6.17 13.52 5.79
N THR A 68 -5.30 12.50 5.73
CA THR A 68 -5.74 11.11 5.57
C THR A 68 -6.08 10.50 6.93
N GLY A 69 -7.35 10.19 7.14
CA GLY A 69 -7.84 9.55 8.36
C GLY A 69 -7.64 8.03 8.38
N SER A 70 -7.87 7.44 9.57
CA SER A 70 -7.91 5.99 9.80
C SER A 70 -9.17 5.31 9.22
N ALA A 71 -10.20 6.07 8.86
CA ALA A 71 -11.48 5.52 8.40
C ALA A 71 -11.35 4.59 7.18
N LEU A 72 -10.44 4.88 6.24
CA LEU A 72 -10.18 4.00 5.11
C LEU A 72 -9.53 2.68 5.55
N ILE A 73 -8.62 2.74 6.53
CA ILE A 73 -7.95 1.54 7.08
C ILE A 73 -8.98 0.62 7.70
N THR A 74 -9.86 1.16 8.56
CA THR A 74 -10.96 0.41 9.17
C THR A 74 -11.90 -0.16 8.11
N THR A 75 -12.22 0.60 7.05
CA THR A 75 -13.06 0.12 5.95
C THR A 75 -12.44 -1.10 5.24
N LEU A 76 -11.13 -1.08 4.99
CA LEU A 76 -10.43 -2.20 4.37
C LEU A 76 -10.36 -3.41 5.31
N GLU A 77 -10.16 -3.19 6.61
CA GLU A 77 -10.17 -4.24 7.63
C GLU A 77 -11.54 -4.90 7.78
N GLU A 78 -12.62 -4.11 7.74
CA GLU A 78 -14.00 -4.61 7.73
C GLU A 78 -14.27 -5.49 6.50
N LEU A 79 -13.83 -5.04 5.30
CA LEU A 79 -13.95 -5.85 4.08
C LEU A 79 -13.17 -7.18 4.20
N ASN A 80 -11.98 -7.16 4.79
CA ASN A 80 -11.20 -8.37 5.08
C ASN A 80 -11.95 -9.30 6.04
N GLY A 81 -12.64 -8.74 7.04
CA GLY A 81 -13.51 -9.49 7.95
C GLY A 81 -14.60 -10.26 7.21
N HIS A 82 -15.31 -9.59 6.30
CA HIS A 82 -16.33 -10.22 5.45
C HIS A 82 -15.75 -11.33 4.57
N ALA A 83 -14.66 -11.05 3.84
CA ALA A 83 -14.01 -12.04 2.98
C ALA A 83 -13.58 -13.28 3.76
N ARG A 84 -12.95 -13.10 4.93
CA ARG A 84 -12.50 -14.20 5.79
C ARG A 84 -13.68 -15.05 6.26
N ARG A 85 -14.76 -14.41 6.71
CA ARG A 85 -15.97 -15.07 7.22
C ARG A 85 -16.62 -15.95 6.14
N TRP A 86 -16.80 -15.40 4.93
CA TRP A 86 -17.36 -16.16 3.81
C TRP A 86 -16.49 -17.35 3.40
N LEU A 87 -15.17 -17.16 3.36
CA LEU A 87 -14.22 -18.25 3.05
C LEU A 87 -14.20 -19.35 4.10
N GLN A 88 -14.63 -19.06 5.34
CA GLN A 88 -14.74 -20.02 6.43
C GLN A 88 -16.11 -20.70 6.51
N GLY A 89 -17.01 -20.43 5.57
CA GLY A 89 -18.31 -21.09 5.48
C GLY A 89 -19.46 -20.34 6.16
N ASP A 90 -19.19 -19.21 6.82
CA ASP A 90 -20.27 -18.33 7.28
C ASP A 90 -20.67 -17.40 6.13
N PHE A 91 -21.73 -17.80 5.43
CA PHE A 91 -22.25 -17.10 4.25
C PHE A 91 -23.27 -16.00 4.58
N THR A 92 -23.41 -15.61 5.84
CA THR A 92 -24.23 -14.45 6.19
C THR A 92 -23.67 -13.19 5.52
N ALA A 93 -24.55 -12.45 4.86
CA ALA A 93 -24.16 -11.32 4.03
C ALA A 93 -25.07 -10.11 4.29
N ASP A 94 -24.44 -8.97 4.57
CA ASP A 94 -25.05 -7.66 4.44
C ASP A 94 -24.55 -7.06 3.13
N ASN A 95 -25.29 -7.29 2.05
CA ASN A 95 -24.89 -6.84 0.72
C ASN A 95 -24.77 -5.31 0.68
N GLN A 96 -25.71 -4.60 1.30
CA GLN A 96 -25.70 -3.13 1.33
C GLN A 96 -24.49 -2.60 2.11
N GLY A 97 -24.18 -3.20 3.26
CA GLY A 97 -22.98 -2.86 4.04
C GLY A 97 -21.71 -3.01 3.20
N VAL A 98 -21.54 -4.13 2.50
CA VAL A 98 -20.36 -4.39 1.66
C VAL A 98 -20.24 -3.38 0.52
N GLU A 99 -21.34 -3.06 -0.18
CA GLU A 99 -21.33 -2.04 -1.24
C GLU A 99 -20.93 -0.66 -0.71
N LEU A 100 -21.37 -0.29 0.50
CA LEU A 100 -20.94 0.95 1.15
C LEU A 100 -19.44 0.96 1.48
N LEU A 101 -18.88 -0.19 1.90
CA LEU A 101 -17.43 -0.32 2.11
C LEU A 101 -16.67 -0.14 0.79
N LEU A 102 -17.11 -0.78 -0.28
CA LEU A 102 -16.50 -0.66 -1.61
C LEU A 102 -16.56 0.79 -2.12
N GLY A 103 -17.69 1.48 -1.93
CA GLY A 103 -17.82 2.90 -2.27
C GLY A 103 -16.84 3.79 -1.51
N LYS A 104 -16.61 3.54 -0.21
CA LYS A 104 -15.58 4.25 0.57
C LYS A 104 -14.16 3.95 0.08
N ILE A 105 -13.87 2.69 -0.26
CA ILE A 105 -12.57 2.27 -0.82
C ILE A 105 -12.31 2.99 -2.14
N ALA A 106 -13.33 3.13 -3.00
CA ALA A 106 -13.21 3.84 -4.27
C ALA A 106 -12.71 5.29 -4.13
N GLY A 107 -13.06 5.95 -3.02
CA GLY A 107 -12.59 7.30 -2.67
C GLY A 107 -11.26 7.35 -1.92
N GLY A 108 -10.62 6.20 -1.70
CA GLY A 108 -9.36 6.11 -0.98
C GLY A 108 -8.15 6.65 -1.76
N ASP A 109 -6.99 6.65 -1.11
CA ASP A 109 -5.80 7.39 -1.55
C ASP A 109 -4.64 6.53 -2.07
N GLY A 110 -4.86 5.28 -2.45
CA GLY A 110 -3.79 4.35 -2.87
C GLY A 110 -2.95 4.87 -4.03
N GLY A 111 -3.62 5.29 -5.11
CA GLY A 111 -2.94 5.90 -6.27
C GLY A 111 -2.31 7.26 -5.95
N THR A 112 -2.93 8.04 -5.08
CA THR A 112 -2.41 9.35 -4.62
C THR A 112 -1.14 9.19 -3.80
N LEU A 113 -1.09 8.20 -2.90
CA LEU A 113 0.09 7.88 -2.10
C LEU A 113 1.26 7.47 -2.99
N LEU A 114 1.02 6.58 -3.95
CA LEU A 114 2.04 6.14 -4.91
C LEU A 114 2.64 7.33 -5.67
N ARG A 115 1.79 8.23 -6.15
CA ARG A 115 2.22 9.44 -6.86
C ARG A 115 3.01 10.38 -5.95
N ALA A 116 2.58 10.59 -4.72
CA ALA A 116 3.26 11.47 -3.77
C ALA A 116 4.65 10.94 -3.42
N LEU A 117 4.78 9.62 -3.17
CA LEU A 117 6.05 8.96 -2.95
C LEU A 117 6.97 9.04 -4.19
N ALA A 118 6.42 8.85 -5.39
CA ALA A 118 7.16 8.98 -6.64
C ALA A 118 7.71 10.40 -6.84
N ALA A 119 6.89 11.42 -6.60
CA ALA A 119 7.31 12.82 -6.71
C ALA A 119 8.43 13.15 -5.71
N GLN A 120 8.30 12.71 -4.45
CA GLN A 120 9.35 12.87 -3.45
C GLN A 120 10.64 12.17 -3.86
N ALA A 121 10.56 10.90 -4.26
CA ALA A 121 11.74 10.14 -4.65
C ALA A 121 12.45 10.77 -5.86
N GLY A 122 11.70 11.28 -6.85
CA GLY A 122 12.25 11.99 -8.00
C GLY A 122 12.98 13.27 -7.60
N ALA A 123 12.41 14.07 -6.70
CA ALA A 123 13.04 15.30 -6.20
C ALA A 123 14.33 15.01 -5.41
N LEU A 124 14.29 14.01 -4.52
CA LEU A 124 15.46 13.59 -3.74
C LEU A 124 16.57 13.04 -4.63
N ALA A 125 16.23 12.20 -5.61
CA ALA A 125 17.20 11.68 -6.58
C ALA A 125 17.83 12.79 -7.43
N ALA A 126 17.06 13.83 -7.78
CA ALA A 126 17.61 15.00 -8.46
C ALA A 126 18.62 15.76 -7.58
N ALA A 127 18.31 15.95 -6.29
CA ALA A 127 19.22 16.53 -5.32
C ALA A 127 20.49 15.69 -5.13
N ASP A 128 20.34 14.36 -5.02
CA ASP A 128 21.47 13.43 -4.89
C ASP A 128 22.44 13.51 -6.06
N ARG A 129 21.95 13.67 -7.29
CA ARG A 129 22.81 13.86 -8.46
C ARG A 129 23.69 15.10 -8.36
N ILE A 130 23.18 16.20 -7.79
CA ILE A 130 23.95 17.43 -7.57
C ILE A 130 25.07 17.16 -6.54
N LEU A 131 24.73 16.48 -5.45
CA LEU A 131 25.70 16.14 -4.39
C LEU A 131 26.80 15.19 -4.91
N VAL A 132 26.41 14.15 -5.66
CA VAL A 132 27.35 13.20 -6.27
C VAL A 132 28.27 13.89 -7.28
N ALA A 133 27.73 14.75 -8.15
CA ALA A 133 28.54 15.53 -9.07
C ALA A 133 29.54 16.45 -8.34
N ARG A 134 29.12 17.06 -7.21
CA ARG A 134 30.04 17.85 -6.38
C ARG A 134 31.15 16.99 -5.77
N MET A 135 30.83 15.79 -5.29
CA MET A 135 31.83 14.87 -4.71
C MET A 135 32.84 14.35 -5.73
N ALA A 136 32.44 14.21 -7.01
CA ALA A 136 33.33 13.81 -8.08
C ALA A 136 34.47 14.83 -8.33
N GLY A 137 34.26 16.10 -7.97
CA GLY A 137 35.28 17.16 -8.00
C GLY A 137 36.23 17.18 -6.80
N GLY A 138 36.14 16.20 -5.89
CA GLY A 138 36.93 16.13 -4.66
C GLY A 138 36.11 16.41 -3.38
N PRO A 139 36.68 16.17 -2.19
CA PRO A 139 35.95 16.27 -0.93
C PRO A 139 35.41 17.69 -0.68
N LEU A 140 34.30 17.78 0.07
CA LEU A 140 33.72 19.08 0.42
C LEU A 140 34.64 19.91 1.32
N CYS A 141 35.31 19.25 2.28
CA CYS A 141 36.30 19.86 3.16
C CYS A 141 37.67 19.20 2.97
N GLY A 142 38.72 20.03 3.01
CA GLY A 142 40.11 19.57 3.01
C GLY A 142 40.70 19.53 4.42
N PRO A 143 41.90 18.98 4.60
CA PRO A 143 42.55 18.89 5.91
C PRO A 143 42.61 20.26 6.60
N GLY A 144 42.00 20.37 7.79
CA GLY A 144 41.98 21.59 8.59
C GLY A 144 41.25 22.79 7.95
N ARG A 145 40.56 22.60 6.82
CA ARG A 145 39.90 23.70 6.09
C ARG A 145 38.46 23.36 5.77
N ARG A 146 37.56 24.13 6.38
CA ARG A 146 36.11 24.11 6.10
C ARG A 146 35.74 25.30 5.21
N PRO A 147 35.38 25.10 3.93
CA PRO A 147 34.97 26.19 3.07
C PRO A 147 33.55 26.67 3.40
N PRO A 148 33.18 27.92 3.06
CA PRO A 148 31.83 28.47 3.28
C PRO A 148 30.70 27.62 2.67
N ALA A 149 30.98 26.92 1.57
CA ALA A 149 30.03 26.00 0.94
C ALA A 149 29.57 24.87 1.89
N ALA A 150 30.42 24.45 2.84
CA ALA A 150 30.05 23.43 3.82
C ALA A 150 29.03 23.95 4.85
N ASP A 151 29.15 25.23 5.24
CA ASP A 151 28.20 25.87 6.16
C ASP A 151 26.87 26.19 5.47
N ILE A 152 26.93 26.59 4.18
CA ILE A 152 25.72 26.75 3.37
C ILE A 152 24.97 25.43 3.27
N LEU A 153 25.67 24.32 2.99
CA LEU A 153 25.06 23.00 2.92
C LEU A 153 24.42 22.59 4.26
N ASP A 154 25.14 22.73 5.38
CA ASP A 154 24.61 22.40 6.70
C ASP A 154 23.34 23.22 7.02
N ASN A 155 23.35 24.52 6.73
CA ASN A 155 22.18 25.39 6.92
C ASN A 155 21.00 24.98 6.04
N VAL A 156 21.23 24.64 4.77
CA VAL A 156 20.18 24.16 3.86
C VAL A 156 19.59 22.84 4.36
N VAL A 157 20.44 21.91 4.80
CA VAL A 157 20.00 20.62 5.36
C VAL A 157 19.17 20.83 6.61
N ARG A 158 19.63 21.63 7.58
CA ARG A 158 18.89 21.90 8.81
C ARG A 158 17.55 22.59 8.54
N ARG A 159 17.54 23.64 7.71
CA ARG A 159 16.34 24.46 7.50
C ARG A 159 15.31 23.77 6.62
N PHE A 160 15.72 23.23 5.48
CA PHE A 160 14.78 22.72 4.47
C PHE A 160 14.60 21.22 4.57
N PHE A 161 15.68 20.45 4.70
CA PHE A 161 15.56 19.00 4.78
C PHE A 161 14.98 18.56 6.12
N ILE A 162 15.67 18.84 7.23
CA ILE A 162 15.24 18.44 8.58
C ILE A 162 13.95 19.18 8.97
N GLY A 163 13.87 20.49 8.69
CA GLY A 163 12.72 21.31 9.09
C GLY A 163 11.42 21.06 8.32
N ALA A 164 11.47 20.57 7.08
CA ALA A 164 10.27 20.46 6.24
C ALA A 164 10.16 19.14 5.46
N ILE A 165 11.21 18.75 4.73
CA ILE A 165 11.16 17.56 3.85
C ILE A 165 11.08 16.27 4.66
N GLN A 166 11.91 16.11 5.69
CA GLN A 166 11.96 14.90 6.52
C GLN A 166 10.64 14.63 7.26
N PRO A 167 9.96 15.62 7.89
CA PRO A 167 8.63 15.42 8.46
C PRO A 167 7.60 14.95 7.44
N ARG A 168 7.57 15.56 6.24
CA ARG A 168 6.66 15.14 5.15
C ARG A 168 6.98 13.72 4.68
N ALA A 169 8.26 13.39 4.52
CA ALA A 169 8.70 12.05 4.15
C ALA A 169 8.30 11.00 5.19
N ALA A 170 8.45 11.31 6.48
CA ALA A 170 8.00 10.45 7.56
C ALA A 170 6.47 10.25 7.54
N ALA A 171 5.70 11.30 7.27
CA ALA A 171 4.24 11.20 7.14
C ALA A 171 3.81 10.31 5.98
N LEU A 172 4.44 10.45 4.80
CA LEU A 172 4.18 9.57 3.65
C LEU A 172 4.54 8.12 3.95
N ASN A 173 5.65 7.88 4.65
CA ASN A 173 6.07 6.53 5.01
C ASN A 173 5.12 5.89 6.04
N ARG A 174 4.66 6.64 7.04
CA ARG A 174 3.61 6.16 7.96
C ARG A 174 2.36 5.77 7.20
N ARG A 175 1.87 6.64 6.30
CA ARG A 175 0.68 6.34 5.50
C ARG A 175 0.84 5.08 4.65
N TYR A 176 2.04 4.85 4.08
CA TYR A 176 2.37 3.59 3.40
C TYR A 176 2.25 2.37 4.32
N HIS A 177 2.83 2.43 5.52
CA HIS A 177 2.77 1.33 6.48
C HIS A 177 1.37 1.12 7.09
N GLU A 178 0.50 2.13 7.10
CA GLU A 178 -0.89 1.99 7.52
C GLU A 178 -1.77 1.40 6.40
N LEU A 179 -1.60 1.87 5.16
CA LEU A 179 -2.52 1.56 4.06
C LEU A 179 -2.30 0.19 3.44
N LEU A 180 -1.04 -0.23 3.26
CA LEU A 180 -0.73 -1.46 2.52
C LEU A 180 -1.10 -2.74 3.27
N PRO A 181 -0.90 -2.89 4.60
CA PRO A 181 -1.23 -4.13 5.29
C PRO A 181 -2.67 -4.64 5.06
N PRO A 182 -3.73 -3.86 5.25
CA PRO A 182 -5.08 -4.36 5.04
C PRO A 182 -5.37 -4.66 3.55
N VAL A 183 -4.73 -3.97 2.60
CA VAL A 183 -4.83 -4.36 1.18
C VAL A 183 -4.19 -5.72 0.93
N THR A 184 -2.97 -5.91 1.42
CA THR A 184 -2.23 -7.17 1.22
C THR A 184 -2.89 -8.35 1.91
N GLU A 185 -3.62 -8.12 3.01
CA GLU A 185 -4.40 -9.15 3.68
C GLU A 185 -5.54 -9.66 2.80
N LEU A 186 -6.29 -8.79 2.11
CA LEU A 186 -7.32 -9.23 1.16
C LEU A 186 -6.71 -10.07 0.03
N GLU A 187 -5.59 -9.59 -0.50
CA GLU A 187 -4.85 -10.28 -1.56
C GLU A 187 -4.33 -11.64 -1.10
N ARG A 188 -3.96 -11.78 0.17
CA ARG A 188 -3.52 -13.05 0.77
C ARG A 188 -4.68 -14.01 0.97
N LEU A 189 -5.82 -13.52 1.48
CA LEU A 189 -7.05 -14.33 1.64
C LEU A 189 -7.51 -14.91 0.29
N LEU A 190 -7.32 -14.17 -0.79
CA LEU A 190 -7.74 -14.54 -2.14
C LEU A 190 -6.61 -15.14 -2.99
N ASP A 191 -5.43 -15.39 -2.41
CA ASP A 191 -4.25 -15.80 -3.19
C ASP A 191 -4.51 -17.04 -4.07
N PRO A 192 -5.27 -18.09 -3.68
CA PRO A 192 -5.58 -19.20 -4.58
C PRO A 192 -6.32 -18.80 -5.87
N ALA A 193 -7.10 -17.72 -5.84
CA ALA A 193 -7.96 -17.29 -6.95
C ALA A 193 -7.46 -16.05 -7.71
N LEU A 194 -6.31 -15.47 -7.36
CA LEU A 194 -5.80 -14.30 -8.06
C LEU A 194 -5.38 -14.63 -9.51
N PRO A 195 -5.85 -13.88 -10.51
CA PRO A 195 -5.39 -14.02 -11.88
C PRO A 195 -3.88 -13.71 -12.02
N ALA A 196 -3.21 -14.36 -12.98
CA ALA A 196 -1.79 -14.16 -13.22
C ALA A 196 -1.41 -12.68 -13.47
N ALA A 197 -2.23 -11.96 -14.23
CA ALA A 197 -2.05 -10.53 -14.49
C ALA A 197 -2.13 -9.68 -13.20
N TYR A 198 -3.07 -10.00 -12.32
CA TYR A 198 -3.20 -9.30 -11.03
C TYR A 198 -1.97 -9.56 -10.15
N ARG A 199 -1.48 -10.79 -10.07
CA ARG A 199 -0.26 -11.12 -9.31
C ARG A 199 0.97 -10.39 -9.83
N ALA A 200 1.09 -10.28 -11.16
CA ALA A 200 2.19 -9.54 -11.78
C ALA A 200 2.12 -8.05 -11.42
N TRP A 201 0.93 -7.45 -11.53
CA TRP A 201 0.69 -6.05 -11.13
C TRP A 201 0.94 -5.83 -9.64
N ARG A 202 0.45 -6.71 -8.74
CA ARG A 202 0.70 -6.67 -7.29
C ARG A 202 2.20 -6.60 -7.00
N ARG A 203 2.99 -7.53 -7.58
CA ARG A 203 4.45 -7.54 -7.41
C ARG A 203 5.11 -6.24 -7.87
N GLN A 204 4.69 -5.71 -9.02
CA GLN A 204 5.23 -4.45 -9.54
C GLN A 204 4.89 -3.27 -8.61
N ARG A 205 3.63 -3.17 -8.17
CA ARG A 205 3.15 -2.15 -7.24
C ARG A 205 3.94 -2.19 -5.93
N ASP A 206 4.08 -3.37 -5.33
CA ASP A 206 4.75 -3.53 -4.04
C ASP A 206 6.25 -3.19 -4.14
N ALA A 207 6.92 -3.63 -5.22
CA ALA A 207 8.31 -3.26 -5.50
C ALA A 207 8.47 -1.74 -5.70
N GLN A 208 7.53 -1.09 -6.38
CA GLN A 208 7.53 0.36 -6.53
C GLN A 208 7.38 1.07 -5.18
N PHE A 209 6.40 0.70 -4.37
CA PHE A 209 6.23 1.29 -3.04
C PHE A 209 7.48 1.14 -2.18
N ALA A 210 8.04 -0.06 -2.09
CA ALA A 210 9.25 -0.32 -1.29
C ALA A 210 10.43 0.54 -1.77
N MET A 211 10.67 0.60 -3.08
CA MET A 211 11.76 1.41 -3.66
C MET A 211 11.60 2.91 -3.36
N LEU A 212 10.37 3.42 -3.47
CA LEU A 212 10.05 4.84 -3.29
C LEU A 212 10.08 5.25 -1.82
N ALA A 213 9.56 4.41 -0.93
CA ALA A 213 9.60 4.61 0.53
C ALA A 213 11.03 4.73 1.07
N GLU A 214 11.98 4.03 0.46
CA GLU A 214 13.40 4.06 0.84
C GLU A 214 14.17 5.31 0.36
N ALA A 215 13.58 6.17 -0.48
CA ALA A 215 14.27 7.33 -1.07
C ALA A 215 14.81 8.34 -0.03
N PRO A 216 14.08 8.72 1.03
CA PRO A 216 14.59 9.62 2.07
C PRO A 216 15.82 9.06 2.77
N ARG A 217 15.84 7.75 3.08
CA ARG A 217 16.99 7.11 3.72
C ARG A 217 18.22 7.16 2.82
N ARG A 218 18.07 6.87 1.52
CA ARG A 218 19.16 7.00 0.54
C ARG A 218 19.70 8.44 0.47
N HIS A 219 18.81 9.42 0.41
CA HIS A 219 19.20 10.83 0.39
C HIS A 219 20.00 11.23 1.65
N VAL A 220 19.57 10.79 2.83
CA VAL A 220 20.31 11.02 4.08
C VAL A 220 21.71 10.41 4.01
N GLN A 221 21.86 9.20 3.44
CA GLN A 221 23.17 8.57 3.26
C GLN A 221 24.07 9.42 2.34
N THR A 222 23.54 9.97 1.25
CA THR A 222 24.28 10.86 0.36
C THR A 222 24.68 12.17 1.07
N LEU A 223 23.78 12.75 1.87
CA LEU A 223 24.08 13.93 2.70
C LEU A 223 25.17 13.68 3.74
N LEU A 224 25.18 12.50 4.36
CA LEU A 224 26.22 12.12 5.32
C LEU A 224 27.57 11.93 4.62
N ALA A 225 27.59 11.26 3.46
CA ALA A 225 28.81 11.00 2.70
C ALA A 225 29.51 12.30 2.26
N ILE A 226 28.77 13.29 1.76
CA ILE A 226 29.36 14.56 1.32
C ILE A 226 29.90 15.40 2.50
N GLN A 227 29.34 15.23 3.69
CA GLN A 227 29.75 15.95 4.90
C GLN A 227 30.87 15.24 5.68
N GLU A 228 31.11 13.97 5.42
CA GLU A 228 32.08 13.15 6.15
C GLU A 228 33.49 13.78 6.24
N PRO A 229 34.07 14.35 5.16
CA PRO A 229 35.38 15.00 5.24
C PRO A 229 35.38 16.22 6.18
N CYS A 230 34.24 16.90 6.31
CA CYS A 230 34.09 18.07 7.17
C CYS A 230 34.03 17.71 8.65
N ASN A 231 33.43 16.56 8.98
CA ASN A 231 33.34 16.06 10.35
C ASN A 231 34.71 15.58 10.86
N ARG A 232 35.55 15.01 9.99
CA ARG A 232 36.93 14.61 10.31
C ARG A 232 37.90 15.80 10.43
N SER A 233 37.56 16.93 9.82
CA SER A 233 38.38 18.15 9.82
C SER A 233 38.03 19.12 10.95
N ALA A 234 37.00 18.84 11.76
CA ALA A 234 36.65 19.62 12.93
C ALA A 234 37.70 19.43 14.04
N PRO A 235 38.25 20.50 14.65
CA PRO A 235 39.21 20.37 15.73
C PRO A 235 38.47 19.88 16.99
N GLY A 236 38.54 18.57 17.26
CA GLY A 236 37.87 17.98 18.43
C GLY A 236 37.80 16.45 18.51
N GLY A 237 38.63 15.71 17.77
CA GLY A 237 38.78 14.27 17.95
C GLY A 237 40.01 13.94 18.79
N ARG A 238 39.81 13.85 20.12
CA ARG A 238 40.72 13.36 21.19
C ARG A 238 42.23 13.54 21.02
#